data_AF-A0A846ZHK9-F1
#
_entry.id   AF-A0A846ZHK9-F1
#
_cell.length_a   1.000
_cell.length_b   1.000
_cell.length_c   1.000
_cell.angle_alpha   90.00
_cell.angle_beta   90.00
_cell.angle_gamma   90.00
#
_symmetry.space_group_name_H-M   'P 1'
#
loop_
_entity.id
_entity.type
_entity.pdbx_description
1 polymer ?
#
loop_
_entity_poly.entity_id
_entity_poly.type
_entity_poly.pdbx_seq_one_letter_code
_entity_poly.pdbx_strand_id
1 'polypeptide(L)'
;MNKIFTYIKDVGIYFIGTLAVLTLAQAVAQQQAYIYFAIMALWFFVLLYLGLRQNRLLLRHDWQVLKRKKLKNSLLIIGFFILLEVLINLLNPFFNQFVSAKPKYPTYDFPINTWLGIIMSLVTGLMNIGIAVFEELSYRHDLFYRYKSEPRMIVLSLLVLSSLLFGFSHFYNFNGSLLGTLLYAVAGLFFGCIYLVTENIWIPILVHVLFNSVSLISAIFLLLFKIIGIDS
;
A
#
# COMPACT_ATOMS: atom_id res chain seq x y z
N MET A 1 -5.30 -22.96 17.05
CA MET A 1 -5.86 -22.71 15.71
C MET A 1 -4.84 -23.17 14.67
N ASN A 2 -5.23 -23.92 13.65
CA ASN A 2 -4.32 -24.45 12.62
C ASN A 2 -3.65 -23.29 11.85
N LYS A 3 -2.31 -23.27 11.75
CA LYS A 3 -1.53 -22.23 11.04
C LYS A 3 -2.01 -22.02 9.60
N ILE A 4 -2.36 -23.11 8.91
CA ILE A 4 -2.87 -23.09 7.54
C ILE A 4 -4.24 -22.41 7.47
N PHE A 5 -5.13 -22.72 8.42
CA PHE A 5 -6.45 -22.08 8.49
C PHE A 5 -6.33 -20.58 8.73
N THR A 6 -5.44 -20.15 9.64
CA THR A 6 -5.16 -18.72 9.86
C THR A 6 -4.66 -18.07 8.57
N TYR A 7 -3.72 -18.71 7.87
CA TYR A 7 -3.16 -18.20 6.62
C TYR A 7 -4.24 -18.01 5.54
N ILE A 8 -5.05 -19.04 5.30
CA ILE A 8 -6.13 -19.01 4.30
C ILE A 8 -7.16 -17.93 4.64
N LYS A 9 -7.52 -17.80 5.92
CA LYS A 9 -8.44 -16.75 6.38
C LYS A 9 -7.85 -15.35 6.14
N ASP A 10 -6.58 -15.14 6.47
CA ASP A 10 -5.91 -13.85 6.28
C ASP A 10 -5.80 -13.51 4.76
N VAL A 11 -5.46 -14.48 3.89
CA VAL A 11 -5.52 -14.29 2.42
C VAL A 11 -6.93 -13.95 1.96
N GLY A 12 -7.94 -14.67 2.45
CA GLY A 12 -9.34 -14.43 2.11
C GLY A 12 -9.82 -13.02 2.46
N ILE A 13 -9.38 -12.48 3.60
CA ILE A 13 -9.75 -11.12 4.03
C ILE A 13 -8.94 -10.07 3.24
N TYR A 14 -7.61 -10.17 3.26
CA TYR A 14 -6.74 -9.09 2.77
C TYR A 14 -6.71 -8.99 1.25
N PHE A 15 -6.73 -10.13 0.54
CA PHE A 15 -6.67 -10.18 -0.91
C PHE A 15 -8.07 -10.30 -1.52
N ILE A 16 -8.77 -11.40 -1.26
CA ILE A 16 -10.06 -11.69 -1.91
C ILE A 16 -11.12 -10.66 -1.47
N GLY A 17 -11.21 -10.38 -0.17
CA GLY A 17 -12.13 -9.38 0.38
C GLY A 17 -11.89 -7.99 -0.20
N THR A 18 -10.63 -7.55 -0.27
CA THR A 18 -10.28 -6.24 -0.84
C THR A 18 -10.64 -6.15 -2.32
N LEU A 19 -10.31 -7.17 -3.12
CA LEU A 19 -10.69 -7.19 -4.54
C LEU A 19 -12.22 -7.22 -4.74
N ALA A 20 -12.94 -7.99 -3.91
CA ALA A 20 -14.40 -8.03 -3.96
C ALA A 20 -15.01 -6.66 -3.63
N VAL A 21 -14.50 -5.97 -2.62
CA VAL A 21 -14.96 -4.62 -2.25
C VAL A 21 -14.57 -3.59 -3.32
N LEU A 22 -13.37 -3.65 -3.89
CA LEU A 22 -12.97 -2.80 -5.02
C LEU A 22 -13.89 -2.99 -6.25
N THR A 23 -14.27 -4.24 -6.52
CA THR A 23 -15.21 -4.58 -7.60
C THR A 23 -16.60 -4.00 -7.32
N LEU A 24 -17.11 -4.21 -6.11
CA LEU A 24 -18.41 -3.70 -5.67
C LEU A 24 -18.43 -2.17 -5.69
N ALA A 25 -17.38 -1.52 -5.17
CA ALA A 25 -17.25 -0.07 -5.14
C ALA A 25 -17.33 0.52 -6.56
N GLN A 26 -16.65 -0.09 -7.54
CA GLN A 26 -16.76 0.33 -8.94
C GLN A 26 -18.15 0.15 -9.52
N ALA A 27 -18.77 -1.01 -9.28
CA ALA A 27 -20.10 -1.32 -9.78
C ALA A 27 -21.16 -0.35 -9.22
N VAL A 28 -21.06 0.01 -7.94
CA VAL A 28 -22.00 0.92 -7.25
C VAL A 28 -21.71 2.38 -7.57
N ALA A 29 -20.45 2.80 -7.51
CA ALA A 29 -20.09 4.20 -7.66
C ALA A 29 -20.15 4.68 -9.11
N GLN A 30 -19.99 3.78 -10.09
CA GLN A 30 -19.88 4.14 -11.51
C GLN A 30 -18.81 5.23 -11.71
N GLN A 31 -19.18 6.47 -12.05
CA GLN A 31 -18.26 7.60 -12.20
C GLN A 31 -18.23 8.56 -10.98
N GLN A 32 -18.91 8.22 -9.89
CA GLN A 32 -19.05 9.11 -8.72
C GLN A 32 -17.91 8.89 -7.71
N ALA A 33 -16.87 9.72 -7.78
CA ALA A 33 -15.68 9.64 -6.93
C ALA A 33 -15.98 9.62 -5.43
N TYR A 34 -16.96 10.41 -4.96
CA TYR A 34 -17.31 10.49 -3.54
C TYR A 34 -17.92 9.18 -3.01
N ILE A 35 -18.74 8.49 -3.81
CA ILE A 35 -19.32 7.19 -3.43
C ILE A 35 -18.23 6.13 -3.39
N TYR A 36 -17.38 6.08 -4.42
CA TYR A 36 -16.25 5.17 -4.46
C TYR A 36 -15.35 5.34 -3.24
N PHE A 37 -14.97 6.59 -2.95
CA PHE A 37 -14.16 6.94 -1.81
C PHE A 37 -14.80 6.50 -0.48
N ALA A 38 -16.10 6.76 -0.28
CA ALA A 38 -16.77 6.39 0.98
C ALA A 38 -16.74 4.88 1.25
N ILE A 39 -16.98 4.06 0.22
CA ILE A 39 -16.94 2.59 0.33
C ILE A 39 -15.50 2.13 0.65
N MET A 40 -14.53 2.64 -0.10
CA MET A 40 -13.12 2.25 0.08
C MET A 40 -12.56 2.72 1.42
N ALA A 41 -12.89 3.93 1.85
CA ALA A 41 -12.49 4.49 3.14
C ALA A 41 -13.03 3.63 4.30
N LEU A 42 -14.30 3.23 4.25
CA LEU A 42 -14.88 2.35 5.27
C LEU A 42 -14.14 1.02 5.35
N TRP A 43 -13.91 0.37 4.21
CA TRP A 43 -13.21 -0.91 4.14
C TRP A 43 -11.79 -0.84 4.69
N PHE A 44 -10.98 0.10 4.19
CA PHE A 44 -9.59 0.23 4.62
C PHE A 44 -9.45 0.75 6.05
N PHE A 45 -10.39 1.57 6.53
CA PHE A 45 -10.40 1.98 7.94
C PHE A 45 -10.62 0.77 8.87
N VAL A 46 -11.57 -0.11 8.54
CA VAL A 46 -11.80 -1.35 9.29
C VAL A 46 -10.57 -2.25 9.25
N LEU A 47 -9.98 -2.47 8.07
CA LEU A 47 -8.79 -3.31 7.93
C LEU A 47 -7.57 -2.74 8.68
N LEU A 48 -7.33 -1.44 8.59
CA LEU A 48 -6.26 -0.76 9.33
C LEU A 48 -6.48 -0.90 10.85
N TYR A 49 -7.69 -0.64 11.33
CA TYR A 49 -8.02 -0.78 12.75
C TYR A 49 -7.75 -2.21 13.26
N LEU A 50 -8.22 -3.21 12.52
CA LEU A 50 -8.01 -4.62 12.87
C LEU A 50 -6.53 -5.00 12.81
N GLY A 51 -5.81 -4.58 11.77
CA GLY A 51 -4.38 -4.83 11.61
C GLY A 51 -3.54 -4.22 12.74
N LEU A 52 -3.81 -2.96 13.11
CA LEU A 52 -3.15 -2.29 14.22
C LEU A 52 -3.45 -2.97 15.56
N ARG A 53 -4.70 -3.40 15.77
CA ARG A 53 -5.10 -4.10 17.01
C ARG A 53 -4.42 -5.46 17.12
N GLN A 54 -4.43 -6.25 16.04
CA GLN A 54 -3.85 -7.58 15.98
C GLN A 54 -2.32 -7.54 16.19
N ASN A 55 -1.66 -6.56 15.58
CA ASN A 55 -0.20 -6.44 15.57
C ASN A 55 0.35 -5.43 16.59
N ARG A 56 -0.47 -5.01 17.58
CA ARG A 56 -0.11 -3.96 18.56
C ARG A 56 1.19 -4.25 19.32
N LEU A 57 1.40 -5.49 19.74
CA LEU A 57 2.59 -5.88 20.51
C LEU A 57 3.85 -5.86 19.64
N LEU A 58 3.77 -6.40 18.42
CA LEU A 58 4.84 -6.32 17.42
C LEU A 58 5.22 -4.86 17.16
N LEU A 59 4.24 -4.02 16.82
CA LEU A 59 4.46 -2.61 16.53
C LEU A 59 5.13 -1.90 17.70
N ARG A 60 4.66 -2.14 18.93
CA ARG A 60 5.27 -1.55 20.12
C ARG A 60 6.71 -2.01 20.31
N HIS A 61 6.98 -3.31 20.17
CA HIS A 61 8.32 -3.87 20.32
C HIS A 61 9.29 -3.28 19.28
N ASP A 62 8.94 -3.39 18.00
CA ASP A 62 9.81 -2.97 16.90
C ASP A 62 10.04 -1.46 16.90
N TRP A 63 9.05 -0.67 17.37
CA TRP A 63 9.22 0.77 17.56
C TRP A 63 10.31 1.11 18.58
N GLN A 64 10.37 0.36 19.69
CA GLN A 64 11.41 0.59 20.69
C GLN A 64 12.79 0.22 20.14
N VAL A 65 12.89 -0.86 19.36
CA VAL A 65 14.14 -1.25 18.67
C VAL A 65 14.57 -0.19 17.66
N LEU A 66 13.62 0.32 16.85
CA LEU A 66 13.87 1.35 15.85
C LEU A 66 14.48 2.61 16.49
N LYS A 67 13.91 3.06 17.61
CA LYS A 67 14.35 4.28 18.31
C LYS A 67 15.73 4.18 18.96
N ARG A 68 16.26 2.97 19.20
CA ARG A 68 17.59 2.82 19.84
C ARG A 68 18.73 3.21 18.90
N LYS A 69 18.55 3.04 17.59
CA LYS A 69 19.57 3.33 16.56
C LYS A 69 19.04 4.34 15.54
N LYS A 70 18.55 5.50 16.01
CA LYS A 70 17.81 6.49 15.19
C LYS A 70 18.54 6.84 13.90
N LEU A 71 19.79 7.30 13.98
CA LEU A 71 20.54 7.73 12.80
C LEU A 71 20.70 6.60 11.76
N LYS A 72 21.17 5.42 12.19
CA LYS A 72 21.32 4.26 11.31
C LYS A 72 20.00 3.90 10.64
N ASN A 73 18.91 3.84 11.41
CA ASN A 73 17.61 3.43 10.89
C ASN A 73 17.01 4.50 9.96
N SER A 74 17.18 5.79 10.26
CA SER A 74 16.79 6.88 9.37
C SER A 74 17.56 6.82 8.04
N LEU A 75 18.87 6.58 8.06
CA LEU A 75 19.66 6.42 6.84
C LEU A 75 19.22 5.19 6.03
N LEU A 76 18.90 4.07 6.70
CA LEU A 76 18.35 2.89 6.03
C LEU A 76 17.00 3.17 5.36
N ILE A 77 16.07 3.83 6.07
CA ILE A 77 14.76 4.19 5.52
C ILE A 77 14.92 5.08 4.29
N ILE A 78 15.76 6.12 4.36
CA ILE A 78 16.01 7.02 3.23
C ILE A 78 16.68 6.26 2.08
N GLY A 79 17.69 5.44 2.36
CA GLY A 79 18.39 4.66 1.34
C GLY A 79 17.48 3.66 0.63
N PHE A 80 16.63 2.95 1.38
CA PHE A 80 15.65 2.03 0.80
C PHE A 80 14.56 2.76 0.02
N PHE A 81 14.12 3.94 0.48
CA PHE A 81 13.18 4.77 -0.26
C PHE A 81 13.76 5.21 -1.62
N ILE A 82 14.99 5.73 -1.64
CA ILE A 82 15.67 6.10 -2.90
C ILE A 82 15.83 4.88 -3.82
N LEU A 83 16.21 3.72 -3.26
CA LEU A 83 16.37 2.50 -4.04
C LEU A 83 15.03 2.01 -4.63
N LEU A 84 13.94 2.12 -3.87
CA LEU A 84 12.59 1.83 -4.36
C LEU A 84 12.21 2.76 -5.52
N GLU A 85 12.43 4.07 -5.36
CA GLU A 85 12.16 5.05 -6.41
C GLU A 85 12.93 4.74 -7.69
N VAL A 86 14.23 4.45 -7.58
CA VAL A 86 15.07 4.05 -8.73
C VAL A 86 14.53 2.77 -9.37
N LEU A 87 14.23 1.75 -8.55
CA LEU A 87 13.69 0.47 -9.02
C LEU A 87 12.39 0.64 -9.80
N ILE A 88 11.43 1.39 -9.24
CA ILE A 88 10.14 1.63 -9.89
C ILE A 88 10.34 2.42 -11.18
N ASN A 89 11.09 3.52 -11.15
CA ASN A 89 11.31 4.34 -12.35
C ASN A 89 12.01 3.58 -13.48
N LEU A 90 12.95 2.67 -13.17
CA LEU A 90 13.61 1.82 -14.16
C LEU A 90 12.67 0.77 -14.77
N LEU A 91 11.80 0.15 -13.96
CA LEU A 91 10.94 -0.94 -14.40
C LEU A 91 9.59 -0.47 -14.98
N ASN A 92 9.15 0.72 -14.60
CA ASN A 92 7.84 1.27 -14.99
C ASN A 92 7.62 1.30 -16.51
N PRO A 93 8.56 1.73 -17.38
CA PRO A 93 8.37 1.70 -18.83
C PRO A 93 8.11 0.29 -19.37
N PHE A 94 8.79 -0.72 -18.84
CA PHE A 94 8.64 -2.11 -19.26
C PHE A 94 7.27 -2.67 -18.88
N PHE A 95 6.79 -2.44 -17.65
CA PHE A 95 5.50 -2.98 -17.23
C PHE A 95 4.31 -2.20 -17.80
N ASN A 96 4.44 -0.88 -17.98
CA ASN A 96 3.36 -0.06 -18.52
C ASN A 96 3.04 -0.34 -19.99
N GLN A 97 3.96 -0.97 -20.75
CA GLN A 97 3.64 -1.41 -22.11
C GLN A 97 2.51 -2.46 -22.16
N PHE A 98 2.25 -3.14 -21.04
CA PHE A 98 1.18 -4.13 -20.91
C PHE A 98 -0.13 -3.52 -20.39
N VAL A 99 -0.18 -2.20 -20.14
CA VAL A 99 -1.37 -1.49 -19.66
C VAL A 99 -2.05 -0.83 -20.84
N SER A 100 -3.33 -1.11 -21.05
CA SER A 100 -4.10 -0.49 -22.13
C SER A 100 -4.17 1.02 -21.95
N ALA A 101 -3.80 1.78 -22.99
CA ALA A 101 -3.94 3.24 -23.03
C ALA A 101 -5.40 3.71 -23.04
N LYS A 102 -6.34 2.86 -23.48
CA LYS A 102 -7.78 3.14 -23.37
C LYS A 102 -8.26 2.75 -21.97
N PRO A 103 -8.82 3.69 -21.18
CA PRO A 103 -9.33 3.38 -19.85
C PRO A 103 -10.49 2.40 -19.95
N LYS A 104 -10.36 1.26 -19.26
CA LYS A 104 -11.38 0.21 -19.15
C LYS A 104 -12.23 0.40 -17.90
N TYR A 105 -11.67 1.05 -16.88
CA TYR A 105 -12.33 1.32 -15.60
C TYR A 105 -12.38 2.83 -15.34
N PRO A 106 -13.37 3.33 -14.57
CA PRO A 106 -13.46 4.74 -14.20
C PRO A 106 -12.24 5.20 -13.38
N THR A 107 -11.79 6.42 -13.60
CA THR A 107 -10.88 7.11 -12.68
C THR A 107 -11.69 7.93 -11.67
N TYR A 108 -11.25 7.95 -10.42
CA TYR A 108 -11.97 8.58 -9.31
C TYR A 108 -11.17 9.77 -8.77
N ASP A 109 -11.04 10.81 -9.58
CA ASP A 109 -10.34 12.03 -9.22
C ASP A 109 -11.30 13.08 -8.67
N PHE A 110 -10.83 13.90 -7.72
CA PHE A 110 -11.59 15.01 -7.19
C PHE A 110 -11.29 16.32 -7.93
N PRO A 111 -12.27 17.20 -8.14
CA PRO A 111 -12.08 18.46 -8.86
C PRO A 111 -11.21 19.43 -8.06
N ILE A 112 -9.94 19.58 -8.47
CA ILE A 112 -8.93 20.39 -7.76
C ILE A 112 -9.18 21.90 -7.81
N ASN A 113 -10.04 22.38 -8.73
CA ASN A 113 -10.43 23.78 -8.79
C ASN A 113 -11.42 24.19 -7.68
N THR A 114 -11.97 23.21 -6.94
CA THR A 114 -12.94 23.43 -5.85
C THR A 114 -12.32 23.19 -4.47
N TRP A 115 -12.78 23.93 -3.45
CA TRP A 115 -12.38 23.71 -2.06
C TRP A 115 -12.68 22.28 -1.59
N LEU A 116 -13.88 21.77 -1.91
CA LEU A 116 -14.28 20.42 -1.53
C LEU A 116 -13.34 19.38 -2.16
N GLY A 117 -13.01 19.51 -3.44
CA GLY A 117 -12.12 18.58 -4.11
C GLY A 117 -10.71 18.57 -3.52
N ILE A 118 -10.13 19.74 -3.24
CA ILE A 118 -8.82 19.84 -2.56
C ILE A 118 -8.85 19.17 -1.18
N ILE A 119 -9.90 19.42 -0.38
CA ILE A 119 -10.07 18.78 0.92
C ILE A 119 -10.16 17.26 0.76
N MET A 120 -10.92 16.76 -0.23
CA MET A 120 -11.01 15.33 -0.50
C MET A 120 -9.69 14.72 -0.96
N SER A 121 -8.87 15.44 -1.73
CA SER A 121 -7.52 15.03 -2.09
C SER A 121 -6.62 14.90 -0.86
N LEU A 122 -6.71 15.82 0.11
CA LEU A 122 -6.00 15.73 1.39
C LEU A 122 -6.43 14.51 2.21
N VAL A 123 -7.75 14.31 2.34
CA VAL A 123 -8.31 13.16 3.07
C VAL A 123 -7.87 11.84 2.41
N THR A 124 -7.85 11.79 1.08
CA THR A 124 -7.36 10.62 0.32
C THR A 124 -5.87 10.41 0.53
N GLY A 125 -5.06 11.47 0.51
CA GLY A 125 -3.63 11.39 0.84
C GLY A 125 -3.39 10.83 2.23
N LEU A 126 -4.14 11.27 3.24
CA LEU A 126 -4.07 10.72 4.61
C LEU A 126 -4.50 9.24 4.67
N MET A 127 -5.54 8.87 3.93
CA MET A 127 -5.99 7.48 3.83
C MET A 127 -4.90 6.59 3.21
N ASN A 128 -4.21 7.05 2.16
CA ASN A 128 -3.13 6.31 1.50
C ASN A 128 -1.95 6.01 2.43
N ILE A 129 -1.67 6.90 3.40
CA ILE A 129 -0.69 6.64 4.46
C ILE A 129 -1.15 5.51 5.37
N GLY A 130 -2.42 5.52 5.77
CA GLY A 130 -3.02 4.43 6.55
C GLY A 130 -3.02 3.10 5.81
N ILE A 131 -3.33 3.12 4.50
CA ILE A 131 -3.30 1.94 3.64
C ILE A 131 -1.89 1.35 3.58
N ALA A 132 -0.84 2.18 3.39
CA ALA A 132 0.54 1.70 3.39
C ALA A 132 0.90 0.94 4.68
N VAL A 133 0.48 1.45 5.84
CA VAL A 133 0.69 0.76 7.13
C VAL A 133 -0.04 -0.59 7.16
N PHE A 134 -1.31 -0.61 6.74
CA PHE A 134 -2.10 -1.83 6.69
C PHE A 134 -1.50 -2.87 5.72
N GLU A 135 -1.04 -2.45 4.55
CA GLU A 135 -0.47 -3.34 3.53
C GLU A 135 0.81 -4.01 4.00
N GLU A 136 1.68 -3.28 4.70
CA GLU A 136 2.89 -3.89 5.27
C GLU A 136 2.56 -4.85 6.43
N LEU A 137 1.58 -4.51 7.28
CA LEU A 137 1.11 -5.43 8.32
C LEU A 137 0.50 -6.71 7.73
N SER A 138 -0.36 -6.58 6.72
CA SER A 138 -1.04 -7.72 6.10
C SER A 138 -0.08 -8.56 5.26
N TYR A 139 0.51 -7.99 4.21
CA TYR A 139 1.30 -8.77 3.25
C TYR A 139 2.68 -9.15 3.79
N ARG A 140 3.34 -8.30 4.58
CA ARG A 140 4.75 -8.54 4.99
C ARG A 140 4.82 -9.22 6.33
N HIS A 141 3.98 -8.83 7.29
CA HIS A 141 3.92 -9.55 8.55
C HIS A 141 2.99 -10.77 8.48
N ASP A 142 1.69 -10.55 8.31
CA ASP A 142 0.67 -11.57 8.56
C ASP A 142 0.71 -12.74 7.55
N LEU A 143 0.95 -12.45 6.27
CA LEU A 143 1.06 -13.43 5.20
C LEU A 143 2.48 -13.95 4.94
N PHE A 144 3.48 -13.43 5.65
CA PHE A 144 4.87 -13.78 5.35
C PHE A 144 5.72 -13.95 6.60
N TYR A 145 6.19 -12.85 7.19
CA TYR A 145 7.26 -12.90 8.19
C TYR A 145 6.82 -13.51 9.52
N ARG A 146 5.51 -13.55 9.81
CA ARG A 146 4.94 -14.31 10.94
C ARG A 146 5.35 -15.79 10.91
N TYR A 147 5.60 -16.33 9.72
CA TYR A 147 6.00 -17.72 9.50
C TYR A 147 7.51 -17.91 9.37
N LYS A 148 8.34 -16.94 9.80
CA LYS A 148 9.81 -16.99 9.63
C LYS A 148 10.50 -18.21 10.27
N SER A 149 9.85 -18.88 11.21
CA SER A 149 10.36 -20.09 11.86
C SER A 149 10.14 -21.37 11.05
N GLU A 150 9.37 -21.30 9.96
CA GLU A 150 9.15 -22.43 9.06
C GLU A 150 10.41 -22.74 8.23
N PRO A 151 10.53 -23.94 7.62
CA PRO A 151 11.60 -24.27 6.69
C PRO A 151 11.85 -23.17 5.65
N ARG A 152 13.12 -22.91 5.32
CA ARG A 152 13.53 -21.82 4.42
C ARG A 152 12.78 -21.82 3.10
N MET A 153 12.51 -22.98 2.52
CA MET A 153 11.73 -23.11 1.28
C MET A 153 10.30 -22.58 1.43
N ILE A 154 9.65 -22.81 2.57
CA ILE A 154 8.31 -22.30 2.86
C ILE A 154 8.36 -20.78 3.03
N VAL A 155 9.33 -20.26 3.80
CA VAL A 155 9.50 -18.81 4.02
C VAL A 155 9.72 -18.08 2.69
N LEU A 156 10.59 -18.58 1.82
CA LEU A 156 10.83 -18.00 0.49
C LEU A 156 9.58 -18.10 -0.41
N SER A 157 8.83 -19.19 -0.33
CA SER A 157 7.58 -19.34 -1.08
C SER A 157 6.52 -18.32 -0.61
N LEU A 158 6.42 -18.09 0.70
CA LEU A 158 5.52 -17.09 1.28
C LEU A 158 5.94 -15.66 0.94
N LEU A 159 7.25 -15.38 0.86
CA LEU A 159 7.75 -14.09 0.36
C LEU A 159 7.26 -13.84 -1.07
N VAL A 160 7.46 -14.80 -1.97
CA VAL A 160 7.03 -14.66 -3.38
C VAL A 160 5.51 -14.56 -3.47
N LEU A 161 4.78 -15.43 -2.76
CA LEU A 161 3.31 -15.45 -2.79
C LEU A 161 2.71 -14.15 -2.25
N SER A 162 3.16 -13.66 -1.09
CA SER A 162 2.66 -12.40 -0.52
C SER A 162 2.98 -11.20 -1.43
N SER A 163 4.11 -11.22 -2.13
CA SER A 163 4.48 -10.19 -3.11
C SER A 163 3.56 -10.21 -4.33
N LEU A 164 3.26 -11.39 -4.89
CA LEU A 164 2.32 -11.54 -6.00
C LEU A 164 0.91 -11.10 -5.61
N LEU A 165 0.43 -11.52 -4.43
CA LEU A 165 -0.89 -11.10 -3.93
C LEU A 165 -0.96 -9.59 -3.74
N PHE A 166 0.08 -8.96 -3.21
CA PHE A 166 0.17 -7.51 -3.09
C PHE A 166 0.09 -6.81 -4.47
N GLY A 167 0.85 -7.29 -5.46
CA GLY A 167 0.77 -6.77 -6.81
C GLY A 167 -0.63 -6.92 -7.41
N PHE A 168 -1.19 -8.13 -7.36
CA PHE A 168 -2.50 -8.43 -7.93
C PHE A 168 -3.66 -7.67 -7.27
N SER A 169 -3.53 -7.25 -6.01
CA SER A 169 -4.52 -6.37 -5.35
C SER A 169 -4.67 -5.02 -6.05
N HIS A 170 -3.68 -4.61 -6.86
CA HIS A 170 -3.68 -3.36 -7.62
C HIS A 170 -4.18 -3.53 -9.06
N PHE A 171 -4.91 -4.60 -9.35
CA PHE A 171 -5.47 -4.91 -10.67
C PHE A 171 -6.14 -3.70 -11.36
N TYR A 172 -6.93 -2.93 -10.61
CA TYR A 172 -7.65 -1.77 -11.15
C TYR A 172 -6.73 -0.57 -11.41
N ASN A 173 -5.66 -0.38 -10.63
CA ASN A 173 -4.65 0.65 -10.88
C ASN A 173 -3.95 0.45 -12.23
N PHE A 174 -3.82 -0.81 -12.66
CA PHE A 174 -3.21 -1.19 -13.95
C PHE A 174 -4.23 -1.47 -15.04
N ASN A 175 -5.42 -0.85 -14.95
CA ASN A 175 -6.48 -0.95 -15.96
C ASN A 175 -6.89 -2.41 -16.27
N GLY A 176 -6.75 -3.30 -15.29
CA GLY A 176 -7.01 -4.73 -15.39
C GLY A 176 -5.88 -5.56 -16.03
N SER A 177 -4.67 -5.02 -16.14
CA SER A 177 -3.52 -5.76 -16.65
C SER A 177 -2.81 -6.53 -15.54
N LEU A 178 -2.90 -7.87 -15.57
CA LEU A 178 -2.16 -8.74 -14.65
C LEU A 178 -0.63 -8.59 -14.83
N LEU A 179 -0.15 -8.41 -16.06
CA LEU A 179 1.27 -8.18 -16.28
C LEU A 179 1.70 -6.81 -15.75
N GLY A 180 0.88 -5.76 -15.91
CA GLY A 180 1.15 -4.45 -15.32
C GLY A 180 1.32 -4.50 -13.80
N THR A 181 0.44 -5.25 -13.12
CA THR A 181 0.51 -5.42 -11.66
C THR A 181 1.79 -6.08 -11.14
N LEU A 182 2.57 -6.75 -12.01
CA LEU A 182 3.85 -7.33 -11.60
C LEU A 182 4.87 -6.27 -11.19
N LEU A 183 4.76 -5.02 -11.67
CA LEU A 183 5.57 -3.91 -11.15
C LEU A 183 5.40 -3.76 -9.64
N TYR A 184 4.15 -3.83 -9.16
CA TYR A 184 3.84 -3.75 -7.74
C TYR A 184 4.18 -5.04 -7.00
N ALA A 185 4.13 -6.20 -7.67
CA ALA A 185 4.67 -7.43 -7.09
C ALA A 185 6.18 -7.34 -6.83
N VAL A 186 6.95 -6.71 -7.74
CA VAL A 186 8.38 -6.43 -7.52
C VAL A 186 8.57 -5.47 -6.34
N ALA A 187 7.74 -4.42 -6.21
CA ALA A 187 7.75 -3.56 -5.03
C ALA A 187 7.46 -4.35 -3.74
N GLY A 188 6.46 -5.24 -3.78
CA GLY A 188 6.12 -6.12 -2.66
C GLY A 188 7.28 -7.03 -2.24
N LEU A 189 8.01 -7.58 -3.22
CA LEU A 189 9.20 -8.38 -2.97
C LEU A 189 10.31 -7.54 -2.35
N PHE A 190 10.50 -6.30 -2.83
CA PHE A 190 11.45 -5.35 -2.26
C PHE A 190 11.17 -5.07 -0.78
N PHE A 191 9.91 -4.76 -0.43
CA PHE A 191 9.50 -4.55 0.96
C PHE A 191 9.65 -5.80 1.83
N GLY A 192 9.31 -6.97 1.30
CA GLY A 192 9.53 -8.25 2.00
C GLY A 192 11.01 -8.54 2.28
N CYS A 193 11.89 -8.24 1.32
CA CYS A 193 13.34 -8.34 1.49
C CYS A 193 13.87 -7.35 2.54
N ILE A 194 13.38 -6.11 2.55
CA ILE A 194 13.70 -5.14 3.61
C ILE A 194 13.31 -5.72 4.96
N TYR A 195 12.10 -6.28 5.10
CA TYR A 195 11.67 -6.81 6.38
C TYR A 195 12.52 -8.01 6.84
N LEU A 196 12.87 -8.91 5.91
CA LEU A 196 13.78 -10.03 6.18
C LEU A 196 15.15 -9.58 6.70
N VAL A 197 15.75 -8.58 6.07
CA VAL A 197 17.11 -8.13 6.40
C VAL A 197 17.14 -7.31 7.68
N THR A 198 16.11 -6.50 7.90
CA THR A 198 16.07 -5.55 9.01
C THR A 198 15.44 -6.12 10.28
N GLU A 199 14.64 -7.19 10.13
CA GLU A 199 13.83 -7.80 11.19
C GLU A 199 12.98 -6.80 11.99
N ASN A 200 12.58 -5.70 11.36
CA ASN A 200 11.83 -4.63 12.01
C ASN A 200 10.73 -4.11 11.08
N ILE A 201 9.46 -4.28 11.46
CA ILE A 201 8.33 -3.95 10.57
C ILE A 201 8.20 -2.45 10.30
N TRP A 202 8.74 -1.59 11.18
CA TRP A 202 8.65 -0.14 10.97
C TRP A 202 9.51 0.35 9.82
N ILE A 203 10.61 -0.34 9.47
CA ILE A 203 11.44 0.09 8.35
C ILE A 203 10.67 0.00 7.02
N PRO A 204 10.13 -1.16 6.59
CA PRO A 204 9.33 -1.22 5.37
C PRO A 204 8.05 -0.37 5.46
N ILE A 205 7.38 -0.28 6.63
CA ILE A 205 6.25 0.65 6.83
C ILE A 205 6.65 2.08 6.50
N LEU A 206 7.76 2.58 7.06
CA LEU A 206 8.15 3.97 6.87
C LEU A 206 8.64 4.24 5.44
N VAL A 207 9.31 3.27 4.79
CA VAL A 207 9.67 3.38 3.37
C VAL A 207 8.41 3.47 2.50
N HIS A 208 7.41 2.63 2.74
CA HIS A 208 6.16 2.64 1.98
C HIS A 208 5.33 3.91 2.26
N VAL A 209 5.27 4.35 3.51
CA VAL A 209 4.62 5.63 3.89
C VAL A 209 5.28 6.82 3.18
N LEU A 210 6.61 6.84 3.08
CA LEU A 210 7.32 7.89 2.32
C LEU A 210 6.95 7.84 0.83
N PHE A 211 6.90 6.66 0.23
CA PHE A 211 6.47 6.49 -1.16
C PHE A 211 5.04 7.02 -1.39
N ASN A 212 4.09 6.70 -0.50
CA ASN A 212 2.71 7.17 -0.63
C ASN A 212 2.51 8.65 -0.23
N SER A 213 3.48 9.26 0.46
CA SER A 213 3.39 10.65 0.92
C SER A 213 3.36 11.68 -0.19
N VAL A 214 3.82 11.33 -1.40
CA VAL A 214 3.78 12.21 -2.58
C VAL A 214 2.37 12.73 -2.85
N SER A 215 1.35 11.87 -2.71
CA SER A 215 -0.05 12.26 -2.92
C SER A 215 -0.54 13.29 -1.89
N LEU A 216 -0.20 13.07 -0.60
CA LEU A 216 -0.54 13.98 0.49
C LEU A 216 0.19 15.32 0.35
N ILE A 217 1.49 15.29 0.04
CA ILE A 217 2.30 16.49 -0.18
C ILE A 217 1.73 17.31 -1.35
N SER A 218 1.39 16.65 -2.46
CA SER A 218 0.77 17.32 -3.61
C SER A 218 -0.53 18.01 -3.24
N ALA A 219 -1.40 17.35 -2.45
CA ALA A 219 -2.65 17.95 -1.98
C ALA A 219 -2.42 19.14 -1.03
N ILE A 220 -1.36 19.11 -0.21
CA ILE A 220 -0.97 20.26 0.63
C ILE A 220 -0.55 21.45 -0.24
N PHE A 221 0.24 21.23 -1.30
CA PHE A 221 0.60 22.29 -2.23
C PHE A 221 -0.62 22.89 -2.94
N LEU A 222 -1.57 22.05 -3.40
CA LEU A 222 -2.83 22.53 -3.99
C LEU A 222 -3.61 23.43 -3.02
N LEU A 223 -3.71 23.02 -1.75
CA LEU A 223 -4.35 23.83 -0.70
C LEU A 223 -3.64 25.18 -0.51
N LEU A 224 -2.30 25.16 -0.45
CA LEU A 224 -1.51 26.39 -0.29
C LEU A 224 -1.73 27.35 -1.47
N PHE A 225 -1.65 26.85 -2.71
CA PHE A 225 -1.90 27.66 -3.92
C PHE A 225 -3.30 28.28 -3.91
N LYS A 226 -4.33 27.49 -3.54
CA LYS A 226 -5.70 27.99 -3.42
C LYS A 226 -5.83 29.08 -2.36
N ILE A 227 -5.16 28.96 -1.22
CA ILE A 227 -5.17 29.96 -0.14
C ILE A 227 -4.51 31.27 -0.56
N ILE A 228 -3.39 31.20 -1.28
CA ILE A 228 -2.63 32.40 -1.70
C ILE A 228 -3.16 33.03 -3.00
N GLY A 229 -4.26 32.51 -3.55
CA GLY A 229 -4.90 33.05 -4.75
C GLY A 229 -4.13 32.78 -6.06
N ILE A 230 -3.24 31.78 -6.07
CA ILE A 230 -2.70 31.25 -7.33
C ILE A 230 -3.74 30.25 -7.84
N ASP A 231 -4.37 30.57 -8.96
CA ASP A 231 -5.34 29.66 -9.58
C ASP A 231 -4.68 28.31 -9.86
N SER A 232 -5.15 27.28 -9.15
CA SER A 232 -4.80 25.87 -9.28
C SER A 232 -5.67 25.16 -10.31
#